data_AF-A0A2S2PF78-F1
#
_entry.id   AF-A0A2S2PF78-F1
#
_cell.length_a   1.000
_cell.length_b   1.000
_cell.length_c   1.000
_cell.angle_alpha   90.00
_cell.angle_beta   90.00
_cell.angle_gamma   90.00
#
_symmetry.space_group_name_H-M   'P 1'
#
loop_
_entity.id
_entity.type
_entity.pdbx_description
1 polymer ?
#
loop_
_entity_poly.entity_id
_entity_poly.type
_entity_poly.pdbx_seq_one_letter_code
_entity_poly.pdbx_strand_id
1 'polypeptide(L)'
;PQNMPINSNMIEILPACISNNTLDSTPLSNNISIKDFLKHWAIQFNIKQNAFDGLLKGLKMHECFKDLPSSSRTILETPTNSSNLIRNVNPGIYYHFGLAKGIQMYAPNNLSTIKIAVGIDGLPLSKSSSSQFWPILAYITNDPSYKTVFPIGIYHGNKKPTDSNDFLIDFVEEVKYLTLNGLFLNNTKVNVVIHLICCDAPAKSFILKVKGHTGFFSCTRCSVEGEYVNRRICFPYTQSKSAE
;
A
#
# COMPACT_ATOMS: atom_id res chain seq x y z
N PRO A 1 43.66 11.03 20.26
CA PRO A 1 43.78 11.78 18.97
C PRO A 1 43.39 10.85 17.80
N GLN A 2 42.24 10.96 17.14
CA GLN A 2 41.27 12.03 17.00
C GLN A 2 39.86 11.44 17.14
N ASN A 3 39.01 12.12 17.92
CA ASN A 3 37.56 11.92 17.90
C ASN A 3 37.01 12.54 16.61
N MET A 4 36.17 11.80 15.89
CA MET A 4 35.27 12.37 14.88
C MET A 4 33.85 11.83 15.15
N PRO A 5 32.81 12.69 15.11
CA PRO A 5 31.53 12.40 15.73
C PRO A 5 30.65 11.55 14.79
N ILE A 6 30.03 10.51 15.33
CA ILE A 6 28.93 9.81 14.65
C ILE A 6 27.71 10.72 14.78
N ASN A 7 27.42 11.42 13.69
CA ASN A 7 26.33 12.36 13.57
C ASN A 7 24.99 11.60 13.61
N SER A 8 24.17 11.96 14.58
CA SER A 8 22.81 11.50 14.78
C SER A 8 21.88 12.11 13.73
N ASN A 9 21.48 11.33 12.73
CA ASN A 9 20.33 11.66 11.89
C ASN A 9 19.31 10.53 11.99
N MET A 10 18.56 10.51 13.11
CA MET A 10 17.24 9.89 13.14
C MET A 10 16.34 10.72 12.24
N ILE A 11 16.05 10.19 11.06
CA ILE A 11 15.02 10.73 10.18
C ILE A 11 13.67 10.31 10.78
N GLU A 12 13.09 11.17 11.61
CA GLU A 12 11.67 11.13 11.93
C GLU A 12 10.88 11.53 10.67
N ILE A 13 10.37 10.54 9.94
CA ILE A 13 9.30 10.75 8.97
C ILE A 13 8.00 10.36 9.67
N LEU A 14 7.29 11.35 10.20
CA LEU A 14 5.89 11.16 10.62
C LEU A 14 5.06 10.73 9.40
N PRO A 15 4.31 9.62 9.46
CA PRO A 15 3.22 9.39 8.55
C PRO A 15 2.01 10.22 9.01
N ALA A 16 1.62 11.22 8.20
CA ALA A 16 0.24 11.65 8.17
C ALA A 16 -0.67 10.45 7.84
N CYS A 17 -1.88 10.46 8.39
CA CYS A 17 -2.90 9.39 8.42
C CYS A 17 -2.76 8.38 9.57
N ILE A 18 -2.89 8.84 10.82
CA ILE A 18 -3.31 7.98 11.93
C ILE A 18 -4.83 8.07 12.03
N SER A 19 -5.53 7.03 11.60
CA SER A 19 -6.89 6.75 12.05
C SER A 19 -6.80 5.72 13.16
N ASN A 20 -6.71 6.17 14.41
CA ASN A 20 -7.04 5.38 15.60
C ASN A 20 -7.50 6.33 16.70
N ASN A 21 -8.77 6.19 17.09
CA ASN A 21 -9.37 6.81 18.25
C ASN A 21 -8.75 6.24 19.53
N THR A 22 -7.78 6.94 20.10
CA THR A 22 -7.54 6.97 21.56
C THR A 22 -6.91 8.32 21.88
N LEU A 23 -7.69 9.19 22.55
CA LEU A 23 -7.15 10.40 23.15
C LEU A 23 -6.14 9.99 24.23
N ASP A 24 -4.86 10.24 23.97
CA ASP A 24 -3.97 10.61 25.06
C ASP A 24 -4.43 11.98 25.54
N SER A 25 -5.09 11.99 26.69
CA SER A 25 -5.44 13.19 27.45
C SER A 25 -4.16 13.76 28.07
N THR A 26 -3.26 14.26 27.23
CA THR A 26 -2.20 15.16 27.69
C THR A 26 -2.83 16.53 27.92
N PRO A 27 -2.59 17.17 29.09
CA PRO A 27 -3.16 18.48 29.38
C PRO A 27 -2.65 19.47 28.34
N LEU A 28 -3.59 20.14 27.67
CA LEU A 28 -3.35 21.14 26.65
C LEU A 28 -2.31 22.14 27.17
N SER A 29 -1.07 22.02 26.72
CA SER A 29 -0.03 22.97 27.10
C SER A 29 -0.40 24.33 26.50
N ASN A 30 -0.26 25.41 27.29
CA ASN A 30 -0.75 26.76 26.99
C ASN A 30 -0.05 27.47 25.80
N ASN A 31 0.54 26.75 24.84
CA ASN A 31 1.24 27.29 23.68
C ASN A 31 1.01 26.46 22.40
N ILE A 32 -0.20 25.97 22.16
CA ILE A 32 -0.54 25.37 20.87
C ILE A 32 -0.63 26.47 19.82
N SER A 33 0.18 26.36 18.77
CA SER A 33 0.10 27.24 17.61
C SER A 33 -1.29 27.13 16.97
N ILE A 34 -1.85 28.26 16.52
CA ILE A 34 -3.14 28.26 15.80
C ILE A 34 -3.13 27.31 14.59
N LYS A 35 -1.96 27.11 13.95
CA LYS A 35 -1.79 26.15 12.85
C LYS A 35 -2.02 24.71 13.33
N ASP A 36 -1.44 24.35 14.48
CA ASP A 36 -1.57 23.00 15.05
C ASP A 36 -3.00 22.74 15.52
N PHE A 37 -3.65 23.73 16.13
CA PHE A 37 -5.07 23.64 16.49
C PHE A 37 -5.94 23.37 15.25
N LEU A 38 -5.78 24.19 14.19
CA LEU A 38 -6.56 24.05 12.96
C LEU A 38 -6.32 22.69 12.27
N LYS A 39 -5.08 22.19 12.30
CA LYS A 39 -4.71 20.86 11.78
C LYS A 39 -5.45 19.76 12.54
N HIS A 40 -5.37 19.75 13.87
CA HIS A 40 -6.02 18.73 14.70
C HIS A 40 -7.54 18.81 14.60
N TRP A 41 -8.12 20.01 14.67
CA TRP A 41 -9.55 20.24 14.52
C TRP A 41 -10.07 19.71 13.18
N ALA A 42 -9.38 20.02 12.07
CA ALA A 42 -9.81 19.56 10.75
C ALA A 42 -9.82 18.03 10.63
N ILE A 43 -8.81 17.36 11.20
CA ILE A 43 -8.70 15.89 11.20
C ILE A 43 -9.77 15.27 12.12
N GLN A 44 -9.88 15.75 13.35
CA GLN A 44 -10.79 15.23 14.37
C GLN A 44 -12.25 15.29 13.92
N PHE A 45 -12.65 16.38 13.28
CA PHE A 45 -14.02 16.59 12.82
C PHE A 45 -14.24 16.21 11.35
N ASN A 46 -13.25 15.60 10.71
CA ASN A 46 -13.31 15.18 9.30
C ASN A 46 -13.81 16.31 8.38
N ILE A 47 -13.25 17.50 8.53
CA ILE A 47 -13.68 18.70 7.82
C ILE A 47 -13.30 18.57 6.35
N LYS A 48 -14.27 18.82 5.46
CA LYS A 48 -14.03 18.81 4.00
C LYS A 48 -13.00 19.88 3.61
N GLN A 49 -12.05 19.53 2.74
CA GLN A 49 -10.96 20.44 2.33
C GLN A 49 -11.48 21.78 1.78
N ASN A 50 -12.58 21.78 1.02
CA ASN A 50 -13.16 23.02 0.48
C ASN A 50 -13.69 23.95 1.58
N ALA A 51 -14.30 23.40 2.63
CA ALA A 51 -14.77 24.17 3.79
C ALA A 51 -13.60 24.70 4.60
N PHE A 52 -12.55 23.89 4.79
CA PHE A 52 -11.33 24.31 5.46
C PHE A 52 -10.60 25.41 4.67
N ASP A 53 -10.47 25.27 3.35
CA ASP A 53 -9.92 26.32 2.48
C ASP A 53 -10.71 27.62 2.59
N GLY A 54 -12.04 27.55 2.65
CA GLY A 54 -12.92 28.71 2.86
C GLY A 54 -12.64 29.42 4.19
N LEU A 55 -12.54 28.65 5.29
CA LEU A 55 -12.17 29.18 6.60
C LEU A 55 -10.81 29.88 6.57
N LEU A 56 -9.79 29.24 5.98
CA LEU A 56 -8.44 29.80 5.91
C LEU A 56 -8.36 31.09 5.10
N LYS A 57 -9.09 31.16 3.98
CA LYS A 57 -9.20 32.39 3.20
C LYS A 57 -9.83 33.52 4.01
N GLY A 58 -10.89 33.22 4.76
CA GLY A 58 -11.55 34.19 5.65
C GLY A 58 -10.61 34.66 6.78
N LEU A 59 -9.97 33.73 7.49
CA LEU A 59 -9.03 34.06 8.57
C LEU A 59 -7.88 34.94 8.08
N LYS A 60 -7.32 34.64 6.90
CA LYS A 60 -6.20 35.40 6.32
C LYS A 60 -6.54 36.86 5.99
N MET A 61 -7.82 37.22 5.91
CA MET A 61 -8.24 38.62 5.74
C MET A 61 -7.97 39.47 6.99
N HIS A 62 -7.80 38.84 8.17
CA HIS A 62 -7.46 39.53 9.40
C HIS A 62 -5.94 39.66 9.56
N GLU A 63 -5.48 40.82 10.01
CA GLU A 63 -4.04 41.10 10.14
C GLU A 63 -3.31 40.13 11.07
N CYS A 64 -3.98 39.68 12.14
CA CYS A 64 -3.43 38.71 13.10
C CYS A 64 -3.20 37.30 12.51
N PHE A 65 -3.68 37.03 11.30
CA PHE A 65 -3.58 35.71 10.65
C PHE A 65 -3.03 35.78 9.21
N LYS A 66 -2.38 36.88 8.82
CA LYS A 66 -1.78 37.03 7.48
C LYS A 66 -0.81 35.89 7.13
N ASP A 67 -0.13 35.33 8.13
CA ASP A 67 0.85 34.23 7.98
C ASP A 67 0.22 32.83 7.86
N LEU A 68 -1.12 32.73 7.91
CA LEU A 68 -1.80 31.48 7.62
C LEU A 68 -1.81 31.21 6.10
N PRO A 69 -1.58 29.96 5.67
CA PRO A 69 -1.76 29.58 4.29
C PRO A 69 -3.25 29.56 3.94
N SER A 70 -3.56 29.73 2.65
CA SER A 70 -4.94 29.76 2.15
C SER A 70 -5.47 28.39 1.73
N SER A 71 -4.66 27.34 1.89
CA SER A 71 -4.99 25.97 1.52
C SER A 71 -4.80 25.04 2.71
N SER A 72 -5.82 24.25 2.96
CA SER A 72 -5.85 23.13 3.91
C SER A 72 -4.69 22.16 3.66
N ARG A 73 -4.32 21.90 2.41
CA ARG A 73 -3.19 21.02 2.05
C ARG A 73 -1.86 21.50 2.64
N THR A 74 -1.66 22.80 2.70
CA THR A 74 -0.45 23.42 3.28
C THR A 74 -0.44 23.30 4.79
N ILE A 75 -1.57 23.49 5.47
CA ILE A 75 -1.67 23.29 6.94
C ILE A 75 -1.53 21.82 7.32
N LEU A 76 -2.13 20.93 6.52
CA LEU A 76 -2.04 19.50 6.72
C LEU A 76 -0.67 18.94 6.29
N GLU A 77 0.27 19.80 5.86
CA GLU A 77 1.64 19.44 5.45
C GLU A 77 1.66 18.25 4.49
N THR A 78 0.76 18.28 3.50
CA THR A 78 0.69 17.20 2.52
C THR A 78 2.02 17.14 1.75
N PRO A 79 2.74 16.01 1.71
CA PRO A 79 4.06 15.92 1.08
C PRO A 79 4.00 16.33 -0.41
N THR A 80 4.66 17.42 -0.75
CA THR A 80 4.69 17.99 -2.11
C THR A 80 5.76 17.38 -3.01
N ASN A 81 6.78 16.71 -2.45
CA ASN A 81 7.90 16.10 -3.19
C ASN A 81 7.76 14.58 -3.38
N SER A 82 6.53 14.08 -3.48
CA SER A 82 6.26 12.65 -3.69
C SER A 82 6.67 12.15 -5.09
N SER A 83 7.03 13.04 -6.03
CA SER A 83 7.48 12.68 -7.38
C SER A 83 8.72 11.78 -7.39
N ASN A 84 9.65 11.95 -6.44
CA ASN A 84 10.87 11.14 -6.36
C ASN A 84 10.61 9.71 -5.88
N LEU A 85 9.43 9.44 -5.33
CA LEU A 85 8.99 8.14 -4.85
C LEU A 85 8.14 7.39 -5.90
N ILE A 86 7.81 8.06 -7.01
CA ILE A 86 7.05 7.47 -8.12
C ILE A 86 8.05 6.88 -9.11
N ARG A 87 7.98 5.57 -9.30
CA ARG A 87 8.78 4.83 -10.28
C ARG A 87 8.02 4.70 -11.59
N ASN A 88 8.72 4.82 -12.71
CA ASN A 88 8.14 4.49 -14.01
C ASN A 88 8.07 2.97 -14.17
N VAL A 89 6.90 2.46 -14.53
CA VAL A 89 6.65 1.04 -14.85
C VAL A 89 5.88 1.03 -16.16
N ASN A 90 6.49 0.61 -17.26
CA ASN A 90 5.89 0.82 -18.59
C ASN A 90 4.52 0.12 -18.73
N PRO A 91 3.44 0.80 -19.19
CA PRO A 91 3.35 2.18 -19.71
C PRO A 91 2.79 3.24 -18.74
N GLY A 92 2.85 2.97 -17.44
CA GLY A 92 2.37 3.84 -16.39
C GLY A 92 3.42 4.15 -15.33
N ILE A 93 2.92 4.36 -14.13
CA ILE A 93 3.70 4.75 -12.96
C ILE A 93 3.33 3.86 -11.78
N TYR A 94 4.25 3.69 -10.85
CA TYR A 94 4.10 2.89 -9.66
C TYR A 94 4.56 3.67 -8.44
N TYR A 95 3.83 3.52 -7.35
CA TYR A 95 4.21 4.05 -6.05
C TYR A 95 4.27 2.91 -5.03
N HIS A 96 5.39 2.83 -4.29
CA HIS A 96 5.61 1.84 -3.26
C HIS A 96 5.34 2.42 -1.87
N PHE A 97 4.31 1.93 -1.19
CA PHE A 97 3.99 2.31 0.20
C PHE A 97 4.87 1.58 1.21
N GLY A 98 5.24 0.33 0.90
CA GLY A 98 6.03 -0.54 1.76
C GLY A 98 5.19 -1.43 2.68
N LEU A 99 5.42 -2.73 2.62
CA LEU A 99 4.89 -3.73 3.52
C LEU A 99 5.36 -3.48 4.96
N ALA A 100 6.62 -3.12 5.17
CA ALA A 100 7.16 -2.86 6.51
C ALA A 100 6.38 -1.75 7.21
N LYS A 101 6.10 -0.66 6.48
CA LYS A 101 5.33 0.48 6.97
C LYS A 101 3.89 0.11 7.29
N GLY A 102 3.25 -0.67 6.42
CA GLY A 102 1.90 -1.17 6.67
C GLY A 102 1.83 -2.10 7.89
N ILE A 103 2.82 -2.99 8.06
CA ILE A 103 2.92 -3.85 9.24
C ILE A 103 3.09 -3.00 10.51
N GLN A 104 3.98 -2.01 10.52
CA GLN A 104 4.16 -1.13 11.67
C GLN A 104 2.88 -0.39 12.08
N MET A 105 2.05 -0.03 11.11
CA MET A 105 0.81 0.72 11.35
C MET A 105 -0.34 -0.17 11.81
N TYR A 106 -0.44 -1.40 11.29
CA TYR A 106 -1.65 -2.23 11.44
C TYR A 106 -1.43 -3.55 12.19
N ALA A 107 -0.19 -3.95 12.48
CA ALA A 107 0.06 -5.18 13.20
C ALA A 107 -0.35 -5.04 14.68
N PRO A 108 -1.02 -6.05 15.24
CA PRO A 108 -1.27 -6.07 16.67
C PRO A 108 0.04 -6.27 17.43
N ASN A 109 0.08 -5.72 18.65
CA ASN A 109 1.19 -5.92 19.56
C ASN A 109 1.28 -7.41 19.98
N ASN A 110 2.48 -7.85 20.39
CA ASN A 110 2.74 -9.17 20.98
C ASN A 110 2.73 -10.38 20.01
N LEU A 111 2.86 -10.17 18.70
CA LEU A 111 3.08 -11.28 17.77
C LEU A 111 4.57 -11.54 17.56
N SER A 112 5.00 -12.80 17.76
CA SER A 112 6.37 -13.22 17.38
C SER A 112 6.52 -13.44 15.86
N THR A 113 5.42 -13.74 15.17
CA THR A 113 5.39 -13.96 13.72
C THR A 113 4.16 -13.32 13.12
N ILE A 114 4.35 -12.57 12.04
CA ILE A 114 3.30 -11.89 11.28
C ILE A 114 3.10 -12.63 9.96
N LYS A 115 1.88 -13.12 9.76
CA LYS A 115 1.46 -13.89 8.58
C LYS A 115 0.70 -12.98 7.62
N ILE A 116 1.26 -12.73 6.45
CA ILE A 116 0.70 -11.82 5.46
C ILE A 116 0.00 -12.60 4.34
N ALA A 117 -1.25 -12.24 4.06
CA ALA A 117 -1.90 -12.53 2.80
C ALA A 117 -1.70 -11.35 1.85
N VAL A 118 -1.31 -11.63 0.61
CA VAL A 118 -1.06 -10.60 -0.41
C VAL A 118 -2.16 -10.70 -1.46
N GLY A 119 -2.84 -9.59 -1.76
CA GLY A 119 -3.82 -9.48 -2.83
C GLY A 119 -3.25 -8.72 -4.01
N ILE A 120 -3.37 -9.25 -5.23
CA ILE A 120 -2.97 -8.53 -6.45
C ILE A 120 -4.10 -8.66 -7.48
N ASP A 121 -4.54 -7.51 -8.00
CA ASP A 121 -5.67 -7.42 -8.91
C ASP A 121 -5.45 -6.32 -9.96
N GLY A 122 -6.22 -6.36 -11.05
CA GLY A 122 -6.29 -5.31 -12.06
C GLY A 122 -7.69 -4.70 -12.11
N LEU A 123 -7.83 -3.44 -11.73
CA LEU A 123 -9.11 -2.75 -11.58
C LEU A 123 -9.26 -1.63 -12.64
N PRO A 124 -10.30 -1.65 -13.49
CA PRO A 124 -10.60 -0.53 -14.38
C PRO A 124 -11.08 0.67 -13.55
N LEU A 125 -10.49 1.84 -13.78
CA LEU A 125 -10.83 3.04 -13.00
C LEU A 125 -12.05 3.79 -13.51
N SER A 126 -12.30 3.72 -14.81
CA SER A 126 -13.48 4.31 -15.40
C SER A 126 -13.98 3.46 -16.56
N LYS A 127 -15.26 3.63 -16.89
CA LYS A 127 -15.87 2.96 -18.04
C LYS A 127 -15.54 3.66 -19.37
N SER A 128 -15.09 4.92 -19.30
CA SER A 128 -14.88 5.80 -20.46
C SER A 128 -13.41 6.07 -20.78
N SER A 129 -12.47 5.65 -19.93
CA SER A 129 -11.03 5.73 -20.14
C SER A 129 -10.39 4.35 -20.02
N SER A 130 -9.25 4.15 -20.68
CA SER A 130 -8.47 2.92 -20.54
C SER A 130 -7.63 2.87 -19.26
N SER A 131 -7.85 3.80 -18.32
CA SER A 131 -7.09 3.89 -17.07
C SER A 131 -7.36 2.68 -16.16
N GLN A 132 -6.28 2.08 -15.66
CA GLN A 132 -6.27 0.88 -14.84
C GLN A 132 -5.41 1.09 -13.61
N PHE A 133 -5.90 0.61 -12.47
CA PHE A 133 -5.11 0.42 -11.25
C PHE A 133 -4.71 -1.04 -11.09
N TRP A 134 -3.47 -1.26 -10.67
CA TRP A 134 -2.99 -2.57 -10.24
C TRP A 134 -2.44 -2.44 -8.81
N PRO A 135 -3.28 -2.65 -7.79
CA PRO A 135 -2.83 -2.62 -6.41
C PRO A 135 -2.13 -3.93 -6.03
N ILE A 136 -1.12 -3.79 -5.18
CA ILE A 136 -0.56 -4.85 -4.34
C ILE A 136 -1.04 -4.54 -2.92
N LEU A 137 -1.88 -5.39 -2.38
CA LEU A 137 -2.52 -5.23 -1.08
C LEU A 137 -1.99 -6.27 -0.09
N ALA A 138 -2.00 -5.93 1.19
CA ALA A 138 -1.68 -6.87 2.26
C ALA A 138 -2.79 -6.92 3.30
N TYR A 139 -2.90 -8.09 3.92
CA TYR A 139 -3.79 -8.41 5.02
C TYR A 139 -3.05 -9.26 6.05
N ILE A 140 -3.14 -8.90 7.34
CA ILE A 140 -2.50 -9.66 8.42
C ILE A 140 -3.46 -10.77 8.86
N THR A 141 -3.06 -12.02 8.64
CA THR A 141 -3.91 -13.21 8.82
C THR A 141 -3.84 -13.83 10.22
N ASN A 142 -3.07 -13.25 11.15
CA ASN A 142 -2.85 -13.81 12.48
C ASN A 142 -4.14 -13.93 13.30
N ASP A 143 -5.03 -12.96 13.20
CA ASP A 143 -6.30 -12.93 13.93
C ASP A 143 -7.43 -12.49 12.98
N PRO A 144 -8.45 -13.34 12.74
CA PRO A 144 -9.60 -13.04 11.89
C PRO A 144 -10.42 -11.81 12.32
N SER A 145 -10.25 -11.36 13.57
CA SER A 145 -10.93 -10.18 14.12
C SER A 145 -10.37 -8.88 13.55
N TYR A 146 -9.09 -8.89 13.13
CA TYR A 146 -8.43 -7.72 12.54
C TYR A 146 -8.59 -7.75 11.02
N LYS A 147 -9.61 -7.06 10.51
CA LYS A 147 -9.99 -7.06 9.07
C LYS A 147 -9.40 -5.91 8.26
N THR A 148 -8.18 -5.48 8.56
CA THR A 148 -7.59 -4.32 7.89
C THR A 148 -6.76 -4.74 6.68
N VAL A 149 -7.17 -4.27 5.50
CA VAL A 149 -6.40 -4.37 4.25
C VAL A 149 -5.68 -3.04 4.03
N PHE A 150 -4.41 -3.10 3.66
CA PHE A 150 -3.61 -1.91 3.37
C PHE A 150 -2.80 -2.06 2.08
N PRO A 151 -2.51 -0.95 1.38
CA PRO A 151 -1.70 -0.98 0.16
C PRO A 151 -0.21 -1.17 0.50
N ILE A 152 0.44 -2.06 -0.24
CA ILE A 152 1.91 -2.16 -0.33
C ILE A 152 2.42 -1.34 -1.52
N GLY A 153 1.70 -1.39 -2.64
CA GLY A 153 2.07 -0.69 -3.85
C GLY A 153 0.88 -0.47 -4.76
N ILE A 154 0.91 0.59 -5.56
CA ILE A 154 -0.15 0.88 -6.52
C ILE A 154 0.50 1.27 -7.84
N TYR A 155 0.17 0.53 -8.90
CA TYR A 155 0.44 0.94 -10.27
C TYR A 155 -0.77 1.61 -10.89
N HIS A 156 -0.54 2.68 -11.65
CA HIS A 156 -1.53 3.36 -12.48
C HIS A 156 -1.02 3.53 -13.91
N GLY A 157 -1.84 3.17 -14.88
CA GLY A 157 -1.57 3.48 -16.28
C GLY A 157 -2.76 3.22 -17.19
N ASN A 158 -2.64 3.61 -18.45
CA ASN A 158 -3.69 3.42 -19.46
C ASN A 158 -3.78 1.98 -19.97
N LYS A 159 -2.90 1.09 -19.48
CA LYS A 159 -2.86 -0.35 -19.74
C LYS A 159 -2.26 -1.04 -18.52
N LYS A 160 -2.49 -2.35 -18.40
CA LYS A 160 -1.76 -3.25 -17.51
C LYS A 160 -0.24 -3.06 -17.67
N PRO A 161 0.56 -3.20 -16.59
CA PRO A 161 2.01 -3.20 -16.71
C PRO A 161 2.49 -4.24 -17.74
N THR A 162 3.49 -3.87 -18.53
CA THR A 162 3.96 -4.73 -19.62
C THR A 162 4.74 -5.93 -19.10
N ASP A 163 5.54 -5.71 -18.06
CA ASP A 163 6.32 -6.75 -17.38
C ASP A 163 5.89 -6.86 -15.92
N SER A 164 5.53 -8.08 -15.49
CA SER A 164 5.20 -8.35 -14.10
C SER A 164 6.41 -8.28 -13.18
N ASN A 165 7.63 -8.55 -13.66
CA ASN A 165 8.83 -8.42 -12.83
C ASN A 165 9.10 -6.95 -12.48
N ASP A 166 9.03 -6.06 -13.47
CA ASP A 166 9.18 -4.62 -13.26
C ASP A 166 8.08 -4.07 -12.32
N PHE A 167 6.85 -4.55 -12.45
CA PHE A 167 5.76 -4.19 -11.53
C PHE A 167 6.00 -4.65 -10.08
N LEU A 168 6.57 -5.84 -9.88
CA LEU A 168 6.69 -6.49 -8.57
C LEU A 168 8.03 -6.26 -7.86
N ILE A 169 9.03 -5.66 -8.52
CA ILE A 169 10.41 -5.65 -8.03
C ILE A 169 10.54 -5.10 -6.60
N ASP A 170 9.98 -3.93 -6.32
CA ASP A 170 10.07 -3.28 -5.00
C ASP A 170 9.43 -4.15 -3.90
N PHE A 171 8.26 -4.72 -4.20
CA PHE A 171 7.56 -5.64 -3.29
C PHE A 171 8.36 -6.91 -3.04
N VAL A 172 8.94 -7.52 -4.07
CA VAL A 172 9.70 -8.78 -3.95
C VAL A 172 10.99 -8.57 -3.16
N GLU A 173 11.71 -7.48 -3.42
CA GLU A 173 12.93 -7.14 -2.69
C GLU A 173 12.65 -6.88 -1.22
N GLU A 174 11.61 -6.09 -0.92
CA GLU A 174 11.20 -5.82 0.45
C GLU A 174 10.77 -7.10 1.19
N VAL A 175 9.94 -7.94 0.57
CA VAL A 175 9.50 -9.21 1.17
C VAL A 175 10.68 -10.15 1.44
N LYS A 176 11.63 -10.25 0.50
CA LYS A 176 12.84 -11.06 0.70
C LYS A 176 13.63 -10.55 1.91
N TYR A 177 13.82 -9.24 2.02
CA TYR A 177 14.50 -8.63 3.14
C TYR A 177 13.77 -8.90 4.46
N LEU A 178 12.46 -8.68 4.52
CA LEU A 178 11.65 -8.86 5.74
C LEU A 178 11.54 -10.31 6.18
N THR A 179 11.44 -11.24 5.24
CA THR A 179 11.36 -12.68 5.55
C THR A 179 12.68 -13.21 6.09
N LEU A 180 13.81 -12.69 5.60
CA LEU A 180 15.14 -13.09 6.05
C LEU A 180 15.54 -12.43 7.38
N ASN A 181 15.28 -11.12 7.50
CA ASN A 181 15.79 -10.31 8.60
C ASN A 181 14.78 -10.06 9.70
N GLY A 182 13.49 -10.31 9.47
CA GLY A 182 12.40 -9.89 10.34
C GLY A 182 12.14 -8.38 10.28
N LEU A 183 11.28 -7.91 11.17
CA LEU A 183 10.93 -6.50 11.36
C LEU A 183 10.99 -6.17 12.85
N PHE A 184 11.36 -4.95 13.22
CA PHE A 184 11.24 -4.49 14.60
C PHE A 184 9.93 -3.74 14.80
N LEU A 185 9.11 -4.22 15.75
CA LEU A 185 7.89 -3.57 16.23
C LEU A 185 8.05 -3.30 17.72
N ASN A 186 7.98 -2.03 18.15
CA ASN A 186 8.14 -1.62 19.55
C ASN A 186 9.36 -2.30 20.23
N ASN A 187 10.52 -2.20 19.56
CA ASN A 187 11.79 -2.82 19.95
C ASN A 187 11.80 -4.35 20.03
N THR A 188 10.72 -5.03 19.65
CA THR A 188 10.65 -6.49 19.57
C THR A 188 10.84 -6.94 18.13
N LYS A 189 11.77 -7.87 17.90
CA LYS A 189 11.98 -8.47 16.60
C LYS A 189 10.86 -9.48 16.32
N VAL A 190 10.17 -9.31 15.21
CA VAL A 190 9.10 -10.19 14.73
C VAL A 190 9.49 -10.81 13.39
N ASN A 191 9.12 -12.07 13.19
CA ASN A 191 9.31 -12.75 11.90
C ASN A 191 8.17 -12.37 10.95
N VAL A 192 8.48 -12.16 9.68
CA VAL A 192 7.47 -11.89 8.64
C VAL A 192 7.38 -13.09 7.70
N VAL A 193 6.17 -13.57 7.44
CA VAL A 193 5.92 -14.72 6.57
C VAL A 193 4.82 -14.38 5.58
N ILE A 194 5.07 -14.59 4.29
CA ILE A 194 4.00 -14.60 3.29
C ILE A 194 3.24 -15.92 3.40
N HIS A 195 2.04 -15.85 3.94
CA HIS A 195 1.17 -17.01 4.14
C HIS A 195 0.50 -17.43 2.84
N LEU A 196 -0.01 -16.46 2.07
CA LEU A 196 -0.70 -16.74 0.82
C LEU A 196 -0.67 -15.53 -0.12
N ILE A 197 -0.88 -15.80 -1.41
CA ILE A 197 -1.09 -14.79 -2.44
C ILE A 197 -2.44 -15.08 -3.12
N CYS A 198 -3.34 -14.10 -3.06
CA CYS A 198 -4.67 -14.13 -3.67
C CYS A 198 -4.68 -13.27 -4.93
N CYS A 199 -5.02 -13.90 -6.06
CA CYS A 199 -5.22 -13.23 -7.33
C CYS A 199 -6.40 -13.88 -8.06
N ASP A 200 -7.13 -13.10 -8.86
CA ASP A 200 -8.02 -13.67 -9.86
C ASP A 200 -7.22 -14.39 -10.97
N ALA A 201 -7.88 -15.14 -11.84
CA ALA A 201 -7.17 -15.94 -12.84
C ALA A 201 -6.35 -15.10 -13.84
N PRO A 202 -6.86 -13.97 -14.38
CA PRO A 202 -6.05 -13.00 -15.15
C PRO A 202 -4.80 -12.49 -14.43
N ALA A 203 -4.92 -11.94 -13.22
CA ALA A 203 -3.79 -11.40 -12.47
C ALA A 203 -2.80 -12.51 -12.09
N LYS A 204 -3.28 -13.69 -11.69
CA LYS A 204 -2.44 -14.87 -11.44
C LYS A 204 -1.59 -15.22 -12.65
N SER A 205 -2.21 -15.30 -13.84
CA SER A 205 -1.47 -15.64 -15.06
C SER A 205 -0.40 -14.60 -15.42
N PHE A 206 -0.69 -13.32 -15.19
CA PHE A 206 0.24 -12.23 -15.41
C PHE A 206 1.45 -12.29 -14.47
N ILE A 207 1.22 -12.46 -13.17
CA ILE A 207 2.27 -12.51 -12.15
C ILE A 207 3.16 -13.73 -12.36
N LEU A 208 2.56 -14.90 -12.62
CA LEU A 208 3.31 -16.14 -12.83
C LEU A 208 3.93 -16.24 -14.23
N LYS A 209 3.64 -15.30 -15.14
CA LYS A 209 4.05 -15.35 -16.56
C LYS A 209 3.64 -16.65 -17.27
N VAL A 210 2.45 -17.15 -16.95
CA VAL A 210 1.87 -18.37 -17.55
C VAL A 210 0.73 -18.03 -18.51
N LYS A 211 0.27 -19.03 -19.27
CA LYS A 211 -0.90 -18.87 -20.15
C LYS A 211 -2.13 -18.51 -19.31
N GLY A 212 -2.93 -17.57 -19.83
CA GLY A 212 -4.19 -17.17 -19.21
C GLY A 212 -5.19 -18.32 -19.14
N HIS A 213 -6.23 -18.16 -18.32
CA HIS A 213 -7.27 -19.17 -18.05
C HIS A 213 -8.02 -19.70 -19.29
N THR A 214 -7.92 -19.03 -20.43
CA THR A 214 -8.52 -19.43 -21.71
C THR A 214 -7.54 -20.17 -22.65
N GLY A 215 -6.30 -20.40 -22.23
CA GLY A 215 -5.31 -21.14 -23.01
C GLY A 215 -5.46 -22.66 -22.86
N PHE A 216 -5.05 -23.40 -23.89
CA PHE A 216 -4.98 -24.87 -23.87
C PHE A 216 -4.13 -25.40 -22.71
N PHE A 217 -2.98 -24.78 -22.44
CA PHE A 217 -2.10 -25.09 -21.31
C PHE A 217 -2.26 -24.09 -20.16
N SER A 218 -3.50 -23.83 -19.75
CA SER A 218 -3.82 -22.83 -18.70
C SER A 218 -3.80 -23.39 -17.28
N CYS A 219 -3.74 -24.71 -17.10
CA CYS A 219 -3.62 -25.30 -15.79
C CYS A 219 -2.26 -24.91 -15.16
N THR A 220 -2.31 -24.38 -13.93
CA THR A 220 -1.10 -24.00 -13.18
C THR A 220 -0.57 -25.13 -12.29
N ARG A 221 -1.21 -26.29 -12.33
CA ARG A 221 -0.89 -27.46 -11.49
C ARG A 221 -0.41 -28.67 -12.28
N CYS A 222 -0.76 -28.77 -13.57
CA CYS A 222 -0.34 -29.86 -14.44
C CYS A 222 -0.10 -29.34 -15.87
N SER A 223 0.49 -30.19 -16.71
CA SER A 223 0.81 -29.93 -18.11
C SER A 223 -0.22 -30.47 -19.10
N VAL A 224 -1.38 -30.91 -18.62
CA VAL A 224 -2.46 -31.45 -19.46
C VAL A 224 -2.93 -30.38 -20.44
N GLU A 225 -3.07 -30.75 -21.71
CA GLU A 225 -3.68 -29.90 -22.72
C GLU A 225 -5.19 -29.92 -22.56
N GLY A 226 -5.82 -28.75 -22.48
CA GLY A 226 -7.27 -28.63 -22.43
C GLY A 226 -7.91 -28.88 -23.80
N GLU A 227 -9.21 -29.17 -23.80
CA GLU A 227 -10.00 -29.36 -25.00
C GLU A 227 -10.93 -28.16 -25.21
N TYR A 228 -11.10 -27.73 -26.47
CA TYR A 228 -12.04 -26.67 -26.80
C TYR A 228 -13.45 -27.27 -26.98
N VAL A 229 -14.30 -27.08 -25.98
CA VAL A 229 -15.67 -27.61 -25.96
C VAL A 229 -16.65 -26.47 -25.67
N ASN A 230 -17.71 -26.35 -26.48
CA ASN A 230 -18.77 -25.35 -26.26
C ASN A 230 -18.26 -23.91 -26.04
N ARG A 231 -17.32 -23.49 -26.88
CA ARG A 231 -16.69 -22.15 -26.84
C ARG A 231 -15.87 -21.84 -25.58
N ARG A 232 -15.41 -22.87 -24.87
CA ARG A 232 -14.58 -22.75 -23.67
C ARG A 232 -13.48 -23.80 -23.69
N ILE A 233 -12.38 -23.55 -22.97
CA ILE A 233 -11.39 -24.58 -22.68
C ILE A 233 -11.84 -25.37 -21.46
N CYS A 234 -11.88 -26.69 -21.60
CA CYS A 234 -12.23 -27.63 -20.55
C CYS A 234 -11.05 -28.59 -20.33
N PHE A 235 -10.89 -29.07 -19.10
CA PHE A 235 -9.94 -30.14 -18.78
C PHE A 235 -10.77 -31.38 -18.41
N PRO A 236 -11.30 -32.11 -19.40
CA PRO A 236 -12.07 -33.31 -19.12
C PRO A 236 -11.19 -34.31 -18.38
N TYR A 237 -11.77 -34.96 -17.37
CA TYR A 237 -11.06 -35.98 -16.61
C TYR A 237 -10.80 -37.19 -17.50
N THR A 238 -9.54 -37.42 -17.87
CA THR A 238 -9.08 -38.67 -18.49
C THR A 238 -8.50 -39.58 -17.41
N GLN A 239 -8.93 -40.85 -17.39
CA GLN A 239 -8.40 -41.89 -16.46
C GLN A 239 -6.92 -42.24 -16.71
N SER A 240 -6.25 -41.60 -17.66
CA SER A 240 -4.83 -41.80 -17.92
C SER A 240 -4.01 -41.24 -16.75
N LYS A 241 -3.49 -42.16 -15.93
CA LYS A 241 -2.57 -41.89 -14.82
C LYS A 241 -1.49 -40.89 -15.25
N SER A 242 -1.24 -39.90 -14.40
CA SER A 242 -0.01 -39.11 -14.44
C SER A 242 1.17 -40.07 -14.55
N ALA A 243 2.00 -39.92 -15.59
CA ALA A 243 3.30 -40.57 -15.61
C ALA A 243 4.09 -40.03 -14.41
N GLU A 244 4.58 -40.96 -13.58
CA GLU A 244 5.46 -40.72 -12.42
C GLU A 244 6.78 -40.05 -12.84
#